data_AF-A0A7G6XN41-F1
#
_entry.id   AF-A0A7G6XN41-F1
#
_cell.length_a   1.000
_cell.length_b   1.000
_cell.length_c   1.000
_cell.angle_alpha   90.00
_cell.angle_beta   90.00
_cell.angle_gamma   90.00
#
_symmetry.space_group_name_H-M   'P 1'
#
loop_
_entity.id
_entity.type
_entity.pdbx_description
1 polymer ?
#
loop_
_entity_poly.entity_id
_entity_poly.type
_entity_poly.pdbx_seq_one_letter_code
_entity_poly.pdbx_strand_id
1 'polypeptide(L)'
;MTRRPHRSHLPEERPESTAPLPAPELTEAECRRCGTYIAGLDGRYACGVCGWVNDHSEGHRRLPRADEDPDRPKGRRRPKQLPPPDAGP
;
A
#
# COMPACT_ATOMS: atom_id res chain seq x y z
N MET A 1 25.70 -8.09 -19.10
CA MET A 1 24.52 -7.38 -18.56
C MET A 1 23.34 -7.63 -19.50
N THR A 2 22.48 -8.60 -19.19
CA THR A 2 21.28 -8.89 -20.01
C THR A 2 20.11 -8.02 -19.52
N ARG A 3 19.61 -7.13 -20.39
CA ARG A 3 18.40 -6.33 -20.13
C ARG A 3 17.21 -7.27 -19.99
N ARG A 4 16.53 -7.23 -18.83
CA ARG A 4 15.19 -7.83 -18.67
C ARG A 4 14.23 -7.12 -19.64
N PRO A 5 13.50 -7.84 -20.50
CA PRO A 5 12.49 -7.21 -21.34
C PRO A 5 11.35 -6.69 -20.46
N HIS A 6 11.04 -5.40 -20.60
CA HIS A 6 9.84 -4.79 -20.05
C HIS A 6 8.66 -5.42 -20.79
N ARG A 7 7.82 -6.21 -20.10
CA ARG A 7 6.56 -6.68 -20.66
C ARG A 7 5.77 -5.45 -21.11
N SER A 8 5.53 -5.36 -22.41
CA SER A 8 4.62 -4.39 -23.02
C SER A 8 3.22 -4.64 -22.45
N HIS A 9 2.57 -3.56 -21.98
CA HIS A 9 1.20 -3.57 -21.50
C HIS A 9 0.28 -4.28 -22.52
N LEU A 10 -0.37 -5.36 -22.08
CA LEU A 10 -1.62 -5.81 -22.71
C LEU A 10 -2.72 -4.80 -22.35
N PRO A 11 -3.77 -4.63 -23.17
CA PRO A 11 -4.88 -3.75 -22.82
C PRO A 11 -5.47 -4.19 -21.48
N GLU A 12 -5.33 -3.35 -20.46
CA GLU A 12 -5.94 -3.55 -19.16
C GLU A 12 -7.46 -3.54 -19.34
N GLU A 13 -8.09 -4.71 -19.25
CA GLU A 13 -9.49 -4.80 -18.86
C GLU A 13 -9.57 -4.33 -17.41
N ARG A 14 -9.61 -3.01 -17.23
CA ARG A 14 -9.73 -2.35 -15.94
C ARG A 14 -11.07 -2.79 -15.36
N PRO A 15 -11.13 -3.69 -14.34
CA PRO A 15 -12.41 -4.07 -13.78
C PRO A 15 -13.07 -2.78 -13.32
N GLU A 16 -14.26 -2.56 -13.87
CA GLU A 16 -14.98 -1.33 -13.76
C GLU A 16 -15.50 -1.17 -12.32
N SER A 17 -14.62 -0.69 -11.43
CA SER A 17 -15.02 -0.12 -10.15
C SER A 17 -15.58 1.28 -10.41
N THR A 18 -16.72 1.37 -11.11
CA THR A 18 -17.45 2.62 -11.45
C THR A 18 -18.25 3.16 -10.25
N ALA A 19 -17.61 3.26 -9.10
CA ALA A 19 -18.05 4.18 -8.06
C ALA A 19 -16.88 5.13 -7.80
N PRO A 20 -17.01 6.43 -8.13
CA PRO A 20 -16.00 7.42 -7.78
C PRO A 20 -15.78 7.36 -6.27
N LEU A 21 -14.55 7.04 -5.86
CA LEU A 21 -14.15 7.18 -4.48
C LEU A 21 -14.36 8.65 -4.07
N PRO A 22 -14.86 8.93 -2.84
CA PRO A 22 -14.97 10.31 -2.37
C PRO A 22 -13.61 11.00 -2.50
N ALA A 23 -13.66 12.28 -2.86
CA ALA A 23 -12.45 13.10 -3.01
C ALA A 23 -11.61 13.04 -1.73
N PRO A 24 -10.28 12.95 -1.84
CA PRO A 24 -9.39 12.96 -0.68
C PRO A 24 -9.44 14.32 0.02
N GLU A 25 -9.32 14.31 1.34
CA GLU A 25 -9.30 15.51 2.18
C GLU A 25 -7.88 16.06 2.29
N LEU A 26 -7.72 17.38 2.20
CA LEU A 26 -6.46 18.05 2.52
C LEU A 26 -6.36 18.23 4.04
N THR A 27 -5.32 17.65 4.62
CA THR A 27 -5.07 17.65 6.07
C THR A 27 -3.69 18.23 6.34
N GLU A 28 -3.46 18.76 7.55
CA GLU A 28 -2.20 19.42 7.89
C GLU A 28 -1.63 18.87 9.20
N ALA A 29 -0.31 18.82 9.33
CA ALA A 29 0.39 18.34 10.52
C ALA A 29 1.85 18.83 10.57
N GLU A 30 2.51 18.70 11.72
CA GLU A 30 3.95 18.91 11.84
C GLU A 30 4.75 17.65 11.47
N CYS A 31 5.86 17.84 10.75
CA CYS A 31 6.78 16.74 10.45
C CYS A 31 7.41 16.22 11.75
N ARG A 32 7.22 14.93 12.05
CA ARG A 32 7.76 14.29 13.26
C ARG A 32 9.29 14.22 13.32
N ARG A 33 9.97 14.52 12.21
CA ARG A 33 11.44 14.51 12.13
C ARG A 33 12.06 15.90 12.24
N CYS A 34 11.56 16.90 11.52
CA CYS A 34 12.16 18.23 11.46
C CYS A 34 11.23 19.38 11.90
N GLY A 35 10.00 19.08 12.31
CA GLY A 35 9.03 20.07 12.81
C GLY A 35 8.39 20.95 11.74
N THR A 36 8.75 20.80 10.46
CA THR A 36 8.13 21.58 9.37
C THR A 36 6.63 21.30 9.27
N TYR A 37 5.81 22.35 9.16
CA TYR A 37 4.39 22.23 8.88
C TYR A 37 4.16 21.72 7.45
N ILE A 38 3.41 20.64 7.30
CA ILE A 38 3.20 19.93 6.03
C ILE A 38 1.72 19.64 5.81
N ALA A 39 1.28 19.80 4.57
CA ALA A 39 -0.03 19.34 4.12
C ALA A 39 0.09 17.92 3.53
N GLY A 40 -0.97 17.14 3.69
CA GLY A 40 -1.08 15.76 3.23
C GLY A 40 -2.52 15.41 2.85
N LEU A 41 -2.71 14.27 2.19
CA LEU A 41 -4.03 13.79 1.79
C LEU A 41 -4.49 12.67 2.71
N ASP A 42 -5.70 12.78 3.27
CA ASP A 42 -6.29 11.78 4.16
C ASP A 42 -5.32 11.35 5.28
N GLY A 43 -4.59 12.28 5.91
CA GLY A 43 -3.61 11.98 6.97
C GLY A 43 -2.33 11.28 6.49
N ARG A 44 -2.04 11.28 5.18
CA ARG A 44 -0.80 10.75 4.61
C ARG A 44 0.16 11.89 4.32
N TYR A 45 1.30 11.87 4.99
CA TYR A 45 2.23 12.99 5.04
C TYR A 45 3.59 12.58 4.46
N ALA A 46 4.11 13.42 3.58
CA ALA A 46 5.46 13.33 3.05
C ALA A 46 6.14 14.69 3.18
N CYS A 47 7.23 14.75 3.94
CA CYS A 47 7.97 15.98 4.16
C CYS A 47 8.93 16.24 2.99
N GLY A 48 8.65 17.27 2.19
CA GLY A 48 9.53 17.71 1.10
C GLY A 48 10.89 18.27 1.55
N VAL A 49 11.05 18.56 2.85
CA VAL A 49 12.30 19.13 3.40
C VAL A 49 13.29 18.03 3.82
N CYS A 50 12.85 17.08 4.65
CA CYS A 50 13.73 16.05 5.23
C CYS A 50 13.49 14.63 4.73
N GLY A 51 12.53 14.45 3.80
CA GLY A 51 12.20 13.17 3.19
C GLY A 51 11.47 12.18 4.11
N TRP A 52 11.06 12.61 5.31
CA TRP A 52 10.27 11.76 6.20
C TRP A 52 8.88 11.51 5.62
N VAL A 53 8.39 10.27 5.76
CA VAL A 53 7.02 9.85 5.39
C VAL A 53 6.45 9.08 6.58
N ASN A 54 5.16 9.28 6.90
CA ASN A 54 4.51 8.50 7.95
C ASN A 54 4.21 7.07 7.52
N ASP A 55 3.94 6.18 8.49
CA ASP A 55 3.55 4.81 8.15
C ASP A 55 2.21 4.81 7.38
N HIS A 56 2.09 3.91 6.40
CA HIS A 56 0.92 3.88 5.53
C HIS A 56 -0.38 3.55 6.29
N SER A 57 -0.30 2.90 7.45
CA SER A 57 -1.46 2.57 8.27
C SER A 57 -2.01 3.77 9.05
N GLU A 58 -1.25 4.86 9.15
CA GLU A 58 -1.63 6.06 9.89
C GLU A 58 -2.59 6.98 9.12
N GLY A 59 -2.80 6.74 7.83
CA GLY A 59 -3.76 7.52 7.03
C GLY A 59 -5.20 7.34 7.53
N HIS A 60 -5.98 8.41 7.49
CA HIS A 60 -7.38 8.45 7.92
C HIS A 60 -8.27 7.54 7.06
N ARG A 61 -7.91 7.38 5.79
CA ARG A 61 -8.64 6.51 4.86
C ARG A 61 -8.16 5.07 4.98
N ARG A 62 -9.13 4.15 5.15
CA ARG A 62 -8.87 2.70 5.18
C ARG A 62 -8.09 2.29 3.94
N LEU A 63 -7.09 1.44 4.13
CA LEU A 63 -6.38 0.82 3.02
C LEU A 63 -7.28 -0.22 2.33
N PRO A 64 -7.16 -0.39 1.00
CA PRO A 64 -7.81 -1.50 0.31
C PRO A 64 -7.44 -2.83 0.93
N ARG A 65 -8.44 -3.72 1.04
CA ARG A 65 -8.26 -5.10 1.45
C ARG A 65 -7.67 -5.91 0.31
N ALA A 66 -7.10 -7.06 0.64
CA ALA A 66 -6.53 -7.94 -0.36
C ALA A 66 -7.58 -8.42 -1.39
N ASP A 67 -8.83 -8.66 -0.98
CA ASP A 67 -9.92 -9.04 -1.89
C ASP A 67 -10.34 -7.93 -2.86
N GLU A 68 -10.03 -6.67 -2.53
CA GLU A 68 -10.25 -5.51 -3.39
C GLU A 68 -9.08 -5.28 -4.37
N ASP A 69 -7.96 -6.00 -4.23
CA ASP A 69 -6.79 -5.89 -5.09
C ASP A 69 -6.98 -6.65 -6.42
N PRO A 70 -6.99 -5.96 -7.57
CA PRO A 70 -7.19 -6.60 -8.88
C PRO A 70 -6.05 -7.56 -9.26
N ASP A 71 -4.84 -7.31 -8.73
CA ASP A 71 -3.67 -8.14 -8.98
C ASP A 71 -3.53 -9.28 -7.95
N ARG A 72 -4.49 -9.42 -7.03
CA ARG A 72 -4.44 -10.49 -6.02
C ARG A 72 -4.34 -11.86 -6.68
N PRO A 73 -3.34 -12.69 -6.30
CA PRO A 73 -3.22 -14.04 -6.84
C PRO A 73 -4.43 -14.90 -6.43
N LYS A 74 -5.26 -15.25 -7.42
CA LYS A 74 -6.40 -16.17 -7.28
C LYS A 74 -5.90 -17.62 -7.15
N GLY A 75 -5.38 -18.00 -5.98
CA GLY A 75 -5.11 -19.42 -5.70
C GLY A 75 -3.85 -19.77 -4.92
N ARG A 76 -3.49 -19.03 -3.87
CA ARG A 76 -2.53 -19.59 -2.90
C ARG A 76 -3.26 -20.60 -2.02
N ARG A 77 -2.96 -21.90 -2.22
CA ARG A 77 -3.31 -22.93 -1.23
C ARG A 77 -2.82 -22.44 0.13
N ARG A 78 -3.70 -22.54 1.13
CA ARG A 78 -3.38 -22.30 2.55
C ARG A 78 -2.03 -22.96 2.85
N PRO A 79 -1.02 -22.23 3.37
CA PRO A 79 0.22 -22.87 3.75
C PRO A 79 -0.11 -24.01 4.71
N LYS A 80 0.36 -25.22 4.40
CA LYS A 80 0.28 -26.36 5.33
C LYS A 80 0.87 -25.84 6.64
N GLN A 81 0.11 -25.90 7.73
CA GLN A 81 0.65 -25.66 9.07
C GLN A 81 1.92 -26.50 9.17
N LEU A 82 3.05 -25.83 9.41
CA LEU A 82 4.28 -26.52 9.75
C LEU A 82 3.97 -27.33 11.02
N PRO A 83 4.34 -28.62 11.07
CA PRO A 83 4.22 -29.40 12.29
C PRO A 83 5.00 -28.67 13.40
N PRO A 84 4.51 -28.71 14.65
CA PRO A 84 5.24 -28.12 15.78
C PRO A 84 6.65 -28.73 15.85
N PRO A 85 7.67 -27.95 16.24
CA PRO A 85 9.02 -28.48 16.38
C PRO A 85 9.01 -29.63 17.39
N ASP A 86 9.57 -30.76 16.99
CA ASP A 86 9.70 -31.96 17.80
C ASP A 86 10.35 -31.61 19.14
N ALA A 87 9.58 -31.75 20.22
CA ALA A 87 10.12 -31.71 21.56
C ALA A 87 10.84 -33.04 21.81
N GLY A 88 12.16 -33.00 21.86
CA GLY A 88 12.97 -34.12 22.36
C GLY A 88 14.29 -33.63 22.93
N PRO A 89 15.00 -34.46 23.71
CA PRO A 89 14.61 -35.78 24.26
C PRO A 89 13.97 -35.72 25.65
#